data_AF-A0AAD8KQS8-F1
#
_entry.id   AF-A0AAD8KQS8-F1
#
_cell.length_a   1.000
_cell.length_b   1.000
_cell.length_c   1.000
_cell.angle_alpha   90.00
_cell.angle_beta   90.00
_cell.angle_gamma   90.00
#
_symmetry.space_group_name_H-M   'P 1'
#
loop_
_entity.id
_entity.type
_entity.pdbx_description
1 polymer ?
#
loop_
_entity_poly.entity_id
_entity_poly.type
_entity_poly.pdbx_seq_one_letter_code
_entity_poly.pdbx_strand_id
1 'polypeptide(L)'
;MKDHYSSSSGDNTSTGEIEMNNAVTNAIGLAALFLQHVANPPRPIYQRVPVERDRAAANERLMKDYFDPIEPRYNEASFRRRFRMSSSERISKEERIANSNFMHNKEAHYALTADFGRALLVKS
;
A
#
# COMPACT_ATOMS: atom_id res chain seq x y z
N MET A 1 -17.29 -76.12 -46.61
CA MET A 1 -17.85 -75.24 -45.57
C MET A 1 -16.69 -74.69 -44.76
N LYS A 2 -16.63 -73.38 -44.53
CA LYS A 2 -15.57 -72.70 -43.75
C LYS A 2 -16.23 -72.16 -42.49
N ASP A 3 -15.84 -72.66 -41.34
CA ASP A 3 -16.38 -72.22 -40.05
C ASP A 3 -15.58 -71.01 -39.57
N HIS A 4 -16.25 -69.87 -39.45
CA HIS A 4 -15.68 -68.67 -38.85
C HIS A 4 -15.85 -68.76 -37.33
N TYR A 5 -14.77 -69.02 -36.61
CA TYR A 5 -14.73 -68.82 -35.16
C TYR A 5 -14.80 -67.32 -34.87
N SER A 6 -15.95 -66.86 -34.36
CA SER A 6 -16.11 -65.51 -33.81
C SER A 6 -15.61 -65.53 -32.37
N SER A 7 -14.41 -65.01 -32.14
CA SER A 7 -13.88 -64.80 -30.78
C SER A 7 -14.49 -63.51 -30.23
N SER A 8 -15.59 -63.65 -29.51
CA SER A 8 -16.16 -62.57 -28.71
C SER A 8 -15.32 -62.43 -27.44
N SER A 9 -14.42 -61.45 -27.44
CA SER A 9 -13.72 -60.99 -26.23
C SER A 9 -14.74 -60.25 -25.38
N GLY A 10 -15.46 -60.99 -24.53
CA GLY A 10 -16.36 -60.41 -23.53
C GLY A 10 -15.54 -59.62 -22.51
N ASP A 11 -15.67 -58.29 -22.55
CA ASP A 11 -15.30 -57.45 -21.43
C ASP A 11 -16.47 -57.46 -20.45
N ASN A 12 -16.46 -58.44 -19.55
CA ASN A 12 -17.42 -58.59 -18.47
C ASN A 12 -16.82 -58.05 -17.17
N THR A 13 -16.41 -56.79 -17.20
CA THR A 13 -16.14 -56.02 -15.98
C THR A 13 -17.47 -55.72 -15.31
N SER A 14 -17.68 -56.26 -14.11
CA SER A 14 -18.96 -56.10 -13.39
C SER A 14 -19.11 -54.67 -12.86
N THR A 15 -20.34 -54.16 -12.77
CA THR A 15 -20.62 -52.80 -12.28
C THR A 15 -20.00 -52.52 -10.91
N GLY A 16 -19.94 -53.52 -10.03
CA GLY A 16 -19.30 -53.41 -8.72
C GLY A 16 -17.78 -53.27 -8.77
N GLU A 17 -17.11 -53.89 -9.74
CA GLU A 17 -15.66 -53.70 -9.95
C GLU A 17 -15.36 -52.30 -10.47
N ILE A 18 -16.22 -51.74 -11.33
CA ILE A 18 -16.10 -50.36 -11.82
C ILE A 18 -16.23 -49.37 -10.65
N GLU A 19 -17.21 -49.57 -9.78
CA GLU A 19 -17.40 -48.74 -8.58
C GLU A 19 -16.22 -48.83 -7.62
N MET A 20 -15.70 -50.05 -7.38
CA MET A 20 -14.54 -50.27 -6.53
C MET A 20 -13.28 -49.61 -7.12
N ASN A 21 -13.04 -49.76 -8.41
CA ASN A 21 -11.91 -49.13 -9.10
C ASN A 21 -12.00 -47.60 -9.05
N ASN A 22 -13.21 -47.04 -9.20
CA ASN A 22 -13.44 -45.61 -9.05
C ASN A 22 -13.18 -45.14 -7.62
N ALA A 23 -13.64 -45.88 -6.61
CA ALA A 23 -13.39 -45.57 -5.21
C ALA A 23 -11.89 -45.58 -4.86
N VAL A 24 -11.16 -46.58 -5.35
CA VAL A 24 -9.70 -46.68 -5.17
C VAL A 24 -8.99 -45.52 -5.87
N THR A 25 -9.37 -45.20 -7.10
CA THR A 25 -8.79 -44.08 -7.86
C THR A 25 -9.02 -42.75 -7.15
N ASN A 26 -10.23 -42.53 -6.64
CA ASN A 26 -10.56 -41.33 -5.87
C ASN A 26 -9.77 -41.26 -4.57
N ALA A 27 -9.64 -42.37 -3.83
CA ALA A 27 -8.85 -42.42 -2.60
C ALA A 27 -7.37 -42.11 -2.84
N ILE A 28 -6.78 -42.65 -3.91
CA ILE A 28 -5.40 -42.35 -4.32
C ILE A 28 -5.27 -40.87 -4.70
N GLY A 29 -6.23 -40.31 -5.43
CA GLY A 29 -6.23 -38.89 -5.79
C GLY A 29 -6.25 -37.98 -4.57
N LEU A 30 -7.11 -38.28 -3.58
CA LEU A 30 -7.17 -37.54 -2.32
C LEU A 30 -5.87 -37.66 -1.51
N ALA A 31 -5.28 -38.85 -1.45
CA ALA A 31 -4.00 -39.07 -0.77
C ALA A 31 -2.87 -38.27 -1.43
N ALA A 32 -2.82 -38.22 -2.76
CA ALA A 32 -1.84 -37.44 -3.50
C ALA A 32 -1.98 -35.93 -3.22
N LEU A 33 -3.20 -35.40 -3.23
CA LEU A 33 -3.48 -34.00 -2.89
C LEU A 33 -3.04 -33.66 -1.46
N PHE A 34 -3.33 -34.56 -0.52
CA PHE A 34 -2.92 -34.39 0.88
C PHE A 34 -1.39 -34.35 1.02
N LEU A 35 -0.69 -35.32 0.43
CA LEU A 35 0.77 -35.35 0.44
C LEU A 35 1.38 -34.10 -0.20
N GLN A 36 0.79 -33.59 -1.28
CA GLN A 36 1.21 -32.34 -1.90
C GLN A 36 1.02 -31.13 -0.98
N HIS A 37 -0.09 -31.07 -0.25
CA HIS A 37 -0.38 -30.00 0.72
C HIS A 37 0.59 -30.03 1.91
N VAL A 38 0.92 -31.23 2.41
CA VAL A 38 1.90 -31.41 3.49
C VAL A 38 3.31 -31.07 3.02
N ALA A 39 3.68 -31.46 1.80
CA ALA A 39 4.98 -31.15 1.22
C ALA A 39 5.15 -29.65 0.90
N ASN A 40 4.07 -28.97 0.52
CA ASN A 40 4.05 -27.56 0.16
C ASN A 40 2.90 -26.82 0.88
N PRO A 41 3.05 -26.53 2.18
CA PRO A 41 2.02 -25.81 2.90
C PRO A 41 1.83 -24.41 2.28
N PRO A 42 0.58 -23.93 2.14
CA PRO A 42 0.32 -22.59 1.64
C PRO A 42 1.01 -21.56 2.54
N ARG A 43 1.60 -20.54 1.92
CA ARG A 43 2.26 -19.47 2.67
C ARG A 43 1.24 -18.75 3.57
N PRO A 44 1.59 -18.45 4.84
CA PRO A 44 0.71 -17.69 5.72
C PRO A 44 0.39 -16.32 5.12
N ILE A 45 -0.90 -15.98 5.07
CA ILE A 45 -1.36 -14.66 4.64
C ILE A 45 -1.33 -13.75 5.87
N TYR A 46 -0.32 -12.89 5.95
CA TYR A 46 -0.28 -11.86 6.98
C TYR A 46 -1.20 -10.70 6.60
N GLN A 47 -2.12 -10.35 7.49
CA GLN A 47 -2.91 -9.13 7.33
C GLN A 47 -1.97 -7.92 7.45
N ARG A 48 -2.12 -6.95 6.54
CA ARG A 48 -1.34 -5.70 6.60
C ARG A 48 -1.76 -4.90 7.82
N VAL A 49 -0.78 -4.46 8.62
CA VAL A 49 -1.02 -3.54 9.73
C VAL A 49 -1.60 -2.24 9.15
N PRO A 50 -2.75 -1.75 9.65
CA PRO A 50 -3.28 -0.45 9.24
C PRO A 50 -2.28 0.64 9.62
N VAL A 51 -1.85 1.42 8.63
CA VAL A 51 -1.01 2.60 8.83
C VAL A 51 -1.91 3.78 9.12
N GLU A 52 -1.66 4.50 10.22
CA GLU A 52 -2.35 5.75 10.53
C GLU A 52 -2.13 6.74 9.38
N ARG A 53 -3.24 7.12 8.72
CA ARG A 53 -3.25 8.06 7.60
C ARG A 53 -3.54 9.49 8.04
N ASP A 54 -3.24 9.83 9.29
CA ASP A 54 -3.36 11.21 9.74
C ASP A 54 -2.42 12.08 8.89
N ARG A 55 -3.04 12.86 8.00
CA ARG A 55 -2.33 13.72 7.05
C ARG A 55 -1.58 14.83 7.77
N ALA A 56 -2.11 15.33 8.90
CA ALA A 56 -1.49 16.40 9.66
C ALA A 56 -0.24 15.88 10.37
N ALA A 57 -0.37 14.80 11.16
CA ALA A 57 0.76 14.19 11.85
C ALA A 57 1.85 13.68 10.88
N ALA A 58 1.46 13.12 9.73
CA ALA A 58 2.41 12.71 8.70
C ALA A 58 3.16 13.92 8.09
N ASN A 59 2.48 15.05 7.89
CA ASN A 59 3.09 16.26 7.39
C ASN A 59 4.07 16.87 8.40
N GLU A 60 3.67 16.99 9.67
CA GLU A 60 4.55 17.47 10.75
C GLU A 60 5.81 16.62 10.86
N ARG A 61 5.66 15.29 10.80
CA ARG A 61 6.79 14.37 10.82
C ARG A 61 7.69 14.53 9.61
N LEU A 62 7.13 14.77 8.42
CA LEU A 62 7.91 15.02 7.21
C LEU A 62 8.69 16.33 7.29
N MET A 63 8.07 17.40 7.80
CA MET A 63 8.73 18.69 8.02
C MET A 63 9.87 18.54 9.03
N LYS A 64 9.64 17.85 10.15
CA LYS A 64 10.67 17.60 11.15
C LYS A 64 11.82 16.72 10.64
N ASP A 65 11.51 15.64 9.93
CA ASP A 65 12.54 14.68 9.55
C ASP A 65 13.47 15.18 8.42
N TYR A 66 12.96 16.04 7.52
CA TYR A 66 13.69 16.48 6.33
C TYR A 66 13.92 17.99 6.22
N PHE A 67 13.07 18.79 6.84
CA PHE A 67 13.08 20.25 6.69
C PHE A 67 13.51 20.99 7.96
N ASP A 68 13.79 20.30 9.05
CA ASP A 68 14.33 20.91 10.27
C ASP A 68 15.61 21.70 9.95
N PRO A 69 15.68 22.99 10.31
CA PRO A 69 16.82 23.85 10.02
C PRO A 69 18.03 23.59 10.92
N ILE A 70 17.84 22.96 12.08
CA ILE A 70 18.87 22.77 13.10
C ILE A 70 19.45 21.35 13.00
N GLU A 71 18.58 20.33 12.98
CA GLU A 71 19.03 18.93 12.97
C GLU A 71 18.04 18.02 12.22
N PRO A 72 18.10 17.98 10.88
CA PRO A 72 17.27 17.06 10.12
C PRO A 72 17.70 15.62 10.38
N ARG A 73 16.72 14.74 10.59
CA ARG A 73 16.96 13.31 10.81
C ARG A 73 17.72 12.64 9.65
N TYR A 74 17.57 13.17 8.43
CA TYR A 74 18.20 12.63 7.23
C TYR A 74 19.22 13.60 6.63
N ASN A 75 20.37 13.05 6.25
CA ASN A 75 21.45 13.81 5.61
C ASN A 75 21.11 14.29 4.19
N GLU A 76 21.92 15.21 3.68
CA GLU A 76 21.71 15.85 2.37
C GLU A 76 21.63 14.86 1.20
N ALA A 77 22.46 13.81 1.22
CA ALA A 77 22.42 12.79 0.17
C ALA A 77 21.07 12.06 0.12
N SER A 78 20.50 11.77 1.29
CA SER A 78 19.18 11.15 1.42
C SER A 78 18.06 12.10 0.99
N PHE A 79 18.16 13.38 1.37
CA PHE A 79 17.23 14.43 0.95
C PHE A 79 17.23 14.60 -0.57
N ARG A 80 18.41 14.81 -1.18
CA ARG A 80 18.58 14.91 -2.64
C ARG A 80 18.04 13.69 -3.36
N ARG A 81 18.27 12.48 -2.85
CA ARG A 81 17.78 11.26 -3.49
C ARG A 81 16.24 11.21 -3.53
N ARG A 82 15.57 11.68 -2.47
CA ARG A 82 14.11 11.62 -2.33
C ARG A 82 13.40 12.76 -3.02
N PHE A 83 13.85 13.99 -2.79
CA PHE A 83 13.19 15.20 -3.30
C PHE A 83 13.80 15.72 -4.59
N ARG A 84 14.98 15.23 -4.98
CA ARG A 84 15.73 15.68 -6.18
C ARG A 84 16.01 17.18 -6.14
N MET A 85 16.14 17.71 -4.92
CA MET A 85 16.41 19.11 -4.60
C MET A 85 17.64 19.18 -3.69
N SER A 86 18.36 20.29 -3.76
CA SER A 86 19.48 20.58 -2.85
C SER A 86 19.00 21.23 -1.55
N SER A 87 19.77 21.10 -0.47
CA SER A 87 19.47 21.78 0.80
C SER A 87 19.43 23.31 0.69
N SER A 88 20.19 23.91 -0.23
CA SER A 88 20.13 25.37 -0.47
C SER A 88 18.80 25.78 -1.11
N GLU A 89 18.26 24.97 -2.03
CA GLU A 89 16.91 25.17 -2.57
C GLU A 89 15.81 24.89 -1.55
N ARG A 90 16.04 23.97 -0.61
CA ARG A 90 15.15 23.70 0.53
C ARG A 90 15.03 24.93 1.43
N ILE A 91 16.16 25.46 1.91
CA ILE A 91 16.19 26.60 2.85
C ILE A 91 15.59 27.86 2.19
N SER A 92 15.98 28.16 0.96
CA SER A 92 15.46 29.34 0.25
C SER A 92 13.96 29.29 -0.04
N LYS A 93 13.37 28.11 -0.24
CA LYS A 93 11.91 27.99 -0.40
C LYS A 93 11.17 28.14 0.91
N GLU A 94 11.66 27.52 1.99
CA GLU A 94 11.04 27.64 3.31
C GLU A 94 11.08 29.09 3.80
N GLU A 95 12.22 29.76 3.64
CA GLU A 95 12.36 31.18 3.99
C GLU A 95 11.43 32.07 3.15
N ARG A 96 11.26 31.77 1.85
CA ARG A 96 10.30 32.48 1.00
C ARG A 96 8.85 32.25 1.43
N ILE A 97 8.48 31.04 1.83
CA ILE A 97 7.14 30.70 2.32
C ILE A 97 6.88 31.40 3.66
N ALA A 98 7.82 31.32 4.60
CA ALA A 98 7.75 31.99 5.89
C ALA A 98 7.63 33.51 5.72
N ASN A 99 8.43 34.12 4.84
CA ASN A 99 8.37 35.54 4.54
C ASN A 99 7.06 35.94 3.85
N SER A 100 6.54 35.12 2.94
CA SER A 100 5.22 35.35 2.31
C SER A 100 4.10 35.35 3.34
N ASN A 101 4.07 34.35 4.23
CA ASN A 101 3.07 34.25 5.29
C ASN A 101 3.17 35.41 6.30
N PHE A 102 4.39 35.82 6.64
CA PHE A 102 4.64 36.98 7.49
C PHE A 102 4.10 38.28 6.85
N MET A 103 4.35 38.52 5.56
CA MET A 103 3.87 39.73 4.88
C MET A 103 2.34 39.75 4.73
N HIS A 104 1.71 38.63 4.36
CA HIS A 104 0.24 38.55 4.27
C HIS A 104 -0.44 38.81 5.63
N ASN A 105 0.12 38.28 6.72
CA ASN A 105 -0.43 38.52 8.06
C ASN A 105 -0.22 39.97 8.53
N LYS A 106 0.86 40.61 8.11
CA LYS A 106 1.14 42.02 8.40
C LYS A 106 0.18 42.94 7.66
N GLU A 107 -0.10 42.66 6.39
CA GLU A 107 -1.11 43.39 5.60
C GLU A 107 -2.51 43.25 6.20
N ALA A 108 -2.89 42.03 6.63
CA ALA A 108 -4.15 41.81 7.33
C ALA A 108 -4.25 42.60 8.65
N HIS A 109 -3.16 42.67 9.43
CA HIS A 109 -3.10 43.48 10.65
C HIS A 109 -3.24 44.97 10.37
N TYR A 110 -2.55 45.49 9.34
CA TYR A 110 -2.66 46.90 8.94
C TYR A 110 -4.03 47.25 8.37
N ALA A 111 -4.67 46.35 7.62
CA ALA A 111 -6.03 46.54 7.11
C ALA A 111 -7.05 46.63 8.26
N LEU A 112 -6.95 45.74 9.25
CA LEU A 112 -7.79 45.77 10.46
C LEU A 112 -7.57 47.05 11.27
N THR A 113 -6.33 47.49 11.46
CA THR A 113 -6.04 48.73 12.20
C THR A 113 -6.48 49.98 11.43
N ALA A 114 -6.41 49.98 10.10
CA ALA A 114 -6.91 51.07 9.26
C ALA A 114 -8.45 51.19 9.30
N ASP A 115 -9.17 50.07 9.30
CA ASP A 115 -10.63 50.05 9.43
C ASP A 115 -11.10 50.51 10.83
N PHE A 116 -10.40 50.10 11.90
CA PHE A 116 -10.66 50.62 13.25
C PHE A 116 -10.39 52.14 13.35
N GLY A 117 -9.33 52.64 12.71
CA GLY A 117 -9.00 54.06 12.65
C GLY A 117 -10.06 54.89 11.92
N ARG A 118 -10.63 54.37 10.83
CA ARG A 118 -11.74 55.02 10.10
C ARG A 118 -13.04 55.03 10.90
N ALA A 119 -13.34 53.98 11.67
CA ALA A 119 -14.55 53.91 12.49
C ALA A 119 -14.56 54.91 13.67
N LEU A 120 -13.38 55.29 14.18
CA LEU A 120 -13.23 56.27 15.26
C LEU A 120 -13.23 57.73 14.79
N LEU A 121 -12.91 58.00 13.53
CA LEU A 121 -12.87 59.37 12.98
C LEU A 121 -14.22 59.90 12.47
N VAL A 122 -15.26 59.06 12.40
CA VAL A 122 -16.61 59.42 11.92
C VAL A 122 -17.55 59.83 13.07
N LYS A 123 -17.06 59.89 14.31
CA LYS A 123 -17.84 60.24 15.52
C LYS A 123 -17.33 61.47 16.29
N SER A 124 -16.59 62.39 15.66
CA SER A 124 -16.28 63.71 16.24
C SER A 124 -17.05 64.83 15.54
#